data_AF-A0A959JGN3-F1
#
_entry.id   AF-A0A959JGN3-F1
#
_cell.length_a   1.000
_cell.length_b   1.000
_cell.length_c   1.000
_cell.angle_alpha   90.00
_cell.angle_beta   90.00
_cell.angle_gamma   90.00
#
_symmetry.space_group_name_H-M   'P 1'
#
loop_
_entity.id
_entity.type
_entity.pdbx_description
1 polymer ?
#
loop_
_entity_poly.entity_id
_entity_poly.type
_entity_poly.pdbx_seq_one_letter_code
_entity_poly.pdbx_strand_id
1 'polypeptide(L)'
;HEFVHVLAYRLKGATKATYGANLKKFYFMALADQFVANKQEFEFIALAPFLIINSALLFLLIICHPEWKITVLGTLLTHISMCSGDFGLLSYFEYHKHKNVVTFDDTNNKMSYFYGQQPEVNK
;
A
#
# COMPACT_ATOMS: atom_id res chain seq x y z
N HIS A 1 -0.29 0.88 -9.83
CA HIS A 1 -0.33 1.06 -8.37
C HIS A 1 -0.30 -0.30 -7.68
N GLU A 2 -1.40 -1.07 -7.65
CA GLU A 2 -1.45 -2.38 -6.96
C GLU A 2 -0.36 -3.38 -7.34
N PHE A 3 0.08 -3.40 -8.59
CA PHE A 3 1.19 -4.27 -9.00
C PHE A 3 2.48 -4.00 -8.23
N VAL A 4 2.77 -2.72 -7.93
CA VAL A 4 3.95 -2.33 -7.16
C VAL A 4 3.80 -2.76 -5.71
N HIS A 5 2.60 -2.65 -5.13
CA HIS A 5 2.31 -3.21 -3.79
C HIS A 5 2.54 -4.71 -3.76
N VAL A 6 2.01 -5.47 -4.72
CA VAL A 6 2.21 -6.92 -4.83
C VAL A 6 3.71 -7.27 -4.93
N LEU A 7 4.47 -6.52 -5.73
CA LEU A 7 5.92 -6.71 -5.83
C LEU A 7 6.61 -6.40 -4.50
N ALA A 8 6.25 -5.32 -3.83
CA ALA A 8 6.80 -4.96 -2.53
C ALA A 8 6.51 -6.03 -1.45
N TYR A 9 5.30 -6.59 -1.43
CA TYR A 9 4.95 -7.74 -0.59
C TYR A 9 5.84 -8.95 -0.88
N ARG A 10 6.05 -9.30 -2.15
CA ARG A 10 6.94 -10.41 -2.55
C ARG A 10 8.39 -10.17 -2.11
N LEU A 11 8.88 -8.94 -2.22
CA LEU A 11 10.23 -8.58 -1.76
C LEU A 11 10.37 -8.69 -0.24
N LYS A 12 9.28 -8.54 0.51
CA LYS A 12 9.23 -8.74 1.97
C LYS A 12 8.97 -10.19 2.39
N GLY A 13 8.89 -11.12 1.43
CA GLY A 13 8.75 -12.56 1.71
C GLY A 13 7.33 -13.09 1.65
N ALA A 14 6.34 -12.30 1.21
CA ALA A 14 4.99 -12.81 0.97
C ALA A 14 5.00 -13.82 -0.19
N THR A 15 4.70 -15.08 0.10
CA THR A 15 4.67 -16.18 -0.90
C THR A 15 3.46 -16.07 -1.83
N LYS A 16 2.33 -15.55 -1.32
CA LYS A 16 1.07 -15.43 -2.04
C LYS A 16 0.54 -14.00 -2.00
N ALA A 17 1.16 -13.12 -2.79
CA ALA A 17 0.67 -11.77 -3.02
C ALA A 17 -0.15 -11.69 -4.32
N THR A 18 -1.38 -11.21 -4.21
CA THR A 18 -2.36 -11.06 -5.30
C THR A 18 -2.96 -9.65 -5.32
N TYR A 19 -3.55 -9.25 -6.43
CA TYR A 19 -4.32 -8.00 -6.52
C TYR A 19 -5.81 -8.33 -6.66
N GLY A 20 -6.64 -7.57 -5.97
CA GLY A 20 -8.09 -7.62 -6.01
C GLY A 20 -8.67 -6.28 -6.44
N ALA A 21 -9.90 -6.31 -6.94
CA ALA A 21 -10.64 -5.11 -7.31
C ALA A 21 -12.12 -5.29 -6.95
N ASN A 22 -12.74 -4.25 -6.43
CA ASN A 22 -14.18 -4.19 -6.25
C ASN A 22 -14.73 -2.98 -7.02
N LEU A 23 -15.12 -3.22 -8.27
CA LEU A 23 -15.65 -2.19 -9.16
C LEU A 23 -16.94 -1.53 -8.64
N LYS A 24 -17.74 -2.24 -7.83
CA LYS A 24 -18.97 -1.66 -7.24
C LYS A 24 -18.68 -0.58 -6.20
N LYS A 25 -17.56 -0.72 -5.47
CA LYS A 25 -17.11 0.22 -4.44
C LYS A 25 -15.89 1.03 -4.88
N PHE A 26 -15.47 0.86 -6.14
CA PHE A 26 -14.37 1.56 -6.79
C PHE A 26 -13.06 1.57 -5.99
N TYR A 27 -12.71 0.44 -5.35
CA TYR A 27 -11.40 0.26 -4.71
C TYR A 27 -10.64 -0.91 -5.32
N PHE A 28 -9.33 -0.77 -5.31
CA PHE A 28 -8.35 -1.80 -5.68
C PHE A 28 -7.53 -2.11 -4.43
N MET A 29 -7.03 -3.34 -4.32
CA MET A 29 -6.26 -3.76 -3.14
C MET A 29 -5.20 -4.78 -3.53
N ALA A 30 -4.02 -4.67 -2.93
CA ALA A 30 -3.04 -5.74 -2.89
C ALA A 30 -3.25 -6.56 -1.62
N LEU A 31 -3.38 -7.87 -1.77
CA LEU A 31 -3.63 -8.83 -0.70
C LEU A 31 -2.42 -9.75 -0.57
N ALA A 32 -1.90 -9.87 0.65
CA ALA A 32 -0.81 -10.80 0.96
C ALA A 32 -1.33 -11.93 1.86
N ASP A 33 -1.74 -13.04 1.24
CA ASP A 33 -2.40 -14.14 1.93
C ASP A 33 -1.48 -14.72 3.00
N GLN A 34 -1.99 -14.72 4.24
CA GLN A 34 -1.31 -15.23 5.43
C GLN A 34 0.05 -14.58 5.74
N PHE A 35 0.32 -13.38 5.21
CA PHE A 35 1.52 -12.61 5.53
C PHE A 35 1.23 -11.67 6.71
N VAL A 36 2.03 -11.78 7.76
CA VAL A 36 1.94 -10.88 8.92
C VAL A 36 2.87 -9.70 8.64
N ALA A 37 2.30 -8.54 8.29
CA ALA A 37 3.09 -7.33 8.07
C ALA A 37 3.16 -6.51 9.36
N ASN A 38 4.37 -6.29 9.88
CA ASN A 38 4.58 -5.32 10.94
C ASN A 38 4.58 -3.89 10.40
N LYS A 39 4.60 -2.89 11.30
CA LYS A 39 4.61 -1.48 10.92
C LYS A 39 5.68 -1.12 9.88
N GLN A 40 6.92 -1.57 10.07
CA GLN A 40 8.04 -1.20 9.19
C GLN A 40 7.92 -1.83 7.80
N GLU A 41 7.45 -3.08 7.75
CA GLU A 41 7.18 -3.78 6.49
C GLU A 41 6.03 -3.12 5.75
N PHE A 42 4.93 -2.87 6.47
CA PHE A 42 3.75 -2.20 5.92
C PHE A 42 4.09 -0.79 5.42
N GLU A 43 4.93 -0.03 6.15
CA GLU A 43 5.42 1.28 5.73
C GLU A 43 6.18 1.22 4.40
N PHE A 44 7.09 0.26 4.27
CA PHE A 44 7.80 0.05 3.01
C PHE A 44 6.84 -0.29 1.85
N ILE A 45 5.90 -1.20 2.09
CA ILE A 45 4.93 -1.64 1.09
C ILE A 45 4.04 -0.47 0.67
N ALA A 46 3.40 0.20 1.63
CA ALA A 46 2.49 1.31 1.43
C ALA A 46 3.14 2.48 0.66
N LEU A 47 4.41 2.80 0.96
CA LEU A 47 5.12 3.90 0.32
C LEU A 47 5.68 3.56 -1.07
N ALA A 48 5.85 2.28 -1.40
CA ALA A 48 6.53 1.86 -2.63
C ALA A 48 5.86 2.40 -3.91
N PRO A 49 4.53 2.29 -4.12
CA PRO A 49 3.92 2.83 -5.35
C PRO A 49 3.96 4.35 -5.38
N PHE A 50 3.75 5.01 -4.24
CA PHE A 50 3.81 6.46 -4.15
C PHE A 50 5.16 6.97 -4.64
N LEU A 51 6.26 6.44 -4.10
CA LEU A 51 7.61 6.87 -4.47
C LEU A 51 7.94 6.51 -5.91
N ILE A 52 7.76 5.24 -6.31
CA ILE A 52 8.18 4.77 -7.63
C ILE A 52 7.41 5.47 -8.76
N ILE A 53 6.07 5.53 -8.66
CA ILE A 53 5.23 6.05 -9.74
C ILE A 53 5.31 7.57 -9.79
N ASN A 54 5.30 8.27 -8.66
CA ASN A 54 5.40 9.74 -8.67
C ASN A 54 6.78 10.20 -9.13
N SER A 55 7.87 9.53 -8.73
CA SER A 55 9.20 9.85 -9.25
C SER A 55 9.30 9.62 -10.76
N ALA A 56 8.73 8.53 -11.28
CA ALA A 56 8.70 8.27 -12.72
C ALA A 56 7.87 9.33 -13.48
N LEU A 57 6.72 9.74 -12.96
CA LEU A 57 5.87 10.77 -13.57
C LEU A 57 6.48 12.17 -13.49
N LEU A 58 7.15 12.52 -12.37
CA LEU A 58 7.90 13.77 -12.25
C LEU A 58 9.05 13.82 -13.24
N PHE A 59 9.80 12.73 -13.38
CA PHE A 59 10.84 12.61 -14.39
C PHE A 59 10.27 12.74 -15.80
N LEU A 60 9.15 12.07 -16.09
CA LEU A 60 8.46 12.15 -17.38
C LEU A 60 7.98 13.57 -17.69
N LEU A 61 7.52 14.32 -16.69
CA LEU A 61 7.06 15.71 -16.85
C LEU A 61 8.18 16.64 -17.34
N ILE A 62 9.44 16.37 -16.95
CA ILE A 62 10.61 17.14 -17.36
C ILE A 62 10.98 16.84 -18.81
N ILE A 63 10.91 15.58 -19.23
CA ILE A 63 11.42 15.13 -20.54
C ILE A 63 10.35 15.06 -21.64
N CYS A 64 9.06 15.01 -21.29
CA CYS A 64 8.00 14.81 -22.27
C CYS A 64 7.73 16.06 -23.13
N HIS A 65 7.24 15.81 -24.36
CA HIS A 65 6.85 16.86 -25.28
C HIS A 65 5.71 17.72 -24.67
N PRO A 66 5.66 19.04 -24.93
CA PRO A 66 4.69 19.96 -24.34
C PRO A 66 3.23 19.47 -24.37
N GLU A 67 2.80 18.89 -25.48
CA GLU A 67 1.44 18.34 -25.67
C GLU A 67 1.05 17.27 -24.63
N TRP A 68 2.03 16.50 -24.11
CA TRP A 68 1.78 15.44 -23.14
C TRP A 68 1.85 15.92 -21.69
N LYS A 69 2.36 17.14 -21.43
CA LYS A 69 2.59 17.63 -20.06
C LYS A 69 1.30 17.68 -19.23
N ILE A 70 0.18 18.07 -19.83
CA ILE A 70 -1.11 18.12 -19.14
C ILE A 70 -1.56 16.71 -18.74
N THR A 71 -1.43 15.72 -19.62
CA THR A 71 -1.76 14.32 -19.32
C THR A 71 -0.87 13.75 -18.23
N VAL A 72 0.43 14.01 -18.27
CA VAL A 72 1.38 13.55 -17.25
C VAL A 72 1.09 14.21 -15.91
N LEU A 73 0.86 15.53 -15.89
CA LEU A 73 0.51 16.27 -14.68
C LEU A 73 -0.82 15.80 -14.09
N GLY A 74 -1.85 15.62 -14.93
CA GLY A 74 -3.15 15.08 -14.50
C GLY A 74 -2.99 13.69 -13.88
N THR A 75 -2.23 12.81 -14.53
CA THR A 75 -1.93 11.46 -14.03
C THR A 75 -1.19 11.51 -12.69
N LEU A 76 -0.20 12.39 -12.54
CA LEU A 76 0.55 12.60 -11.30
C LEU A 76 -0.39 13.03 -10.15
N LEU A 77 -1.22 14.04 -10.38
CA LEU A 77 -2.17 14.53 -9.38
C LEU A 77 -3.22 13.46 -9.01
N THR A 78 -3.76 12.75 -10.00
CA THR A 78 -4.68 11.64 -9.77
C THR A 78 -4.01 10.54 -8.95
N HIS A 79 -2.78 10.14 -9.29
CA HIS A 79 -2.05 9.12 -8.56
C HIS A 79 -1.78 9.52 -7.10
N ILE A 80 -1.34 10.76 -6.85
CA ILE A 80 -1.17 11.30 -5.48
C ILE A 80 -2.48 11.20 -4.69
N SER A 81 -3.62 11.58 -5.29
CA SER A 81 -4.92 11.52 -4.61
C SER A 81 -5.34 10.08 -4.26
N MET A 82 -5.06 9.12 -5.15
CA MET A 82 -5.38 7.70 -4.94
C MET A 82 -4.51 7.05 -3.86
N CYS A 83 -3.29 7.54 -3.63
CA CYS A 83 -2.42 7.06 -2.54
C CYS A 83 -2.91 7.48 -1.13
N SER A 84 -3.94 8.33 -1.02
CA SER A 84 -4.45 8.78 0.28
C SER A 84 -4.89 7.64 1.20
N GLY A 85 -5.40 6.54 0.63
CA GLY A 85 -5.74 5.33 1.37
C GLY A 85 -4.54 4.69 2.07
N ASP A 86 -3.40 4.58 1.38
CA ASP A 86 -2.15 4.06 1.93
C ASP A 86 -1.67 4.92 3.11
N PHE A 87 -1.67 6.24 2.94
CA PHE A 87 -1.33 7.18 4.02
C PHE A 87 -2.32 7.12 5.19
N GLY A 88 -3.59 6.86 4.93
CA GLY A 88 -4.60 6.62 5.97
C GLY A 88 -4.26 5.40 6.82
N LEU A 89 -3.83 4.30 6.20
CA LEU A 89 -3.38 3.11 6.91
C LEU A 89 -2.06 3.36 7.67
N LEU A 90 -1.10 4.07 7.08
CA LEU A 90 0.12 4.46 7.78
C LEU A 90 -0.15 5.34 9.01
N SER A 91 -1.08 6.28 8.89
CA SER A 91 -1.54 7.09 10.01
C SER A 91 -2.17 6.25 11.10
N TYR A 92 -2.97 5.24 10.73
CA TYR A 92 -3.54 4.28 11.69
C TYR A 92 -2.46 3.52 12.46
N PHE A 93 -1.44 3.03 11.77
CA PHE A 93 -0.28 2.35 12.37
C PHE A 93 0.53 3.26 13.30
N GLU A 94 0.74 4.52 12.91
CA GLU A 94 1.46 5.51 13.73
C GLU A 94 0.66 5.85 15.00
N TYR A 95 -0.65 6.08 14.87
CA TYR A 95 -1.53 6.38 16.00
C TYR A 95 -1.57 5.21 17.01
N HIS A 96 -1.57 3.98 16.53
CA HIS A 96 -1.59 2.77 17.35
C HIS A 96 -0.22 2.14 17.61
N LYS A 97 0.89 2.87 17.40
CA LYS A 97 2.25 2.33 17.56
C LYS A 97 2.52 1.66 18.92
N HIS A 98 1.84 2.13 19.98
CA HIS A 98 1.95 1.58 21.33
C HIS A 98 1.40 0.15 21.47
N LYS A 99 0.61 -0.33 20.50
CA LYS A 99 0.03 -1.69 20.48
C LYS A 99 0.81 -2.66 19.61
N ASN A 100 1.94 -2.25 19.01
CA ASN A 100 2.69 -3.03 18.02
C ASN A 100 1.75 -3.70 16.99
N VAL A 101 0.95 -2.88 16.31
CA VAL A 101 -0.04 -3.39 15.36
C VAL A 101 0.65 -4.15 14.23
N VAL A 102 0.02 -5.25 13.82
CA VAL A 102 0.36 -6.02 12.62
C VAL A 102 -0.88 -6.18 11.74
N THR A 103 -0.71 -6.25 10.41
CA THR A 103 -1.80 -6.65 9.51
C THR A 103 -1.71 -8.12 9.16
N PHE A 104 -2.86 -8.72 8.85
CA PHE A 104 -2.98 -10.06 8.32
C PHE A 104 -4.17 -10.12 7.36
N ASP A 105 -3.94 -10.54 6.12
CA ASP A 105 -5.00 -10.72 5.13
C ASP A 105 -5.44 -12.18 5.05
N ASP A 106 -6.74 -12.41 5.27
CA ASP A 106 -7.40 -13.68 5.01
C ASP A 106 -8.16 -13.59 3.69
N THR A 107 -7.53 -14.12 2.64
CA THR A 107 -8.11 -14.06 1.29
C THR A 107 -9.32 -14.99 1.13
N ASN A 108 -9.43 -16.06 1.93
CA ASN A 108 -10.57 -16.98 1.90
C ASN A 108 -11.84 -16.29 2.44
N ASN A 109 -11.70 -15.57 3.55
CA ASN A 109 -12.80 -14.84 4.18
C ASN A 109 -12.98 -13.41 3.64
N LYS A 110 -12.06 -12.94 2.77
CA LYS A 110 -12.03 -11.56 2.23
C LYS A 110 -11.97 -10.50 3.33
N MET A 111 -11.20 -10.77 4.37
CA MET A 111 -11.06 -9.92 5.55
C MET A 111 -9.60 -9.57 5.78
N SER A 112 -9.35 -8.30 6.10
CA SER A 112 -8.05 -7.83 6.59
C SER A 112 -8.17 -7.54 8.08
N TYR A 113 -7.28 -8.13 8.87
CA TYR A 113 -7.24 -7.99 10.32
C TYR A 113 -6.08 -7.09 10.74
N PHE A 114 -6.32 -6.29 11.77
CA PHE A 114 -5.31 -5.49 12.45
C PHE A 114 -5.23 -5.97 13.90
N TYR A 115 -4.15 -6.65 14.24
CA TYR A 115 -3.94 -7.19 15.58
C TYR A 115 -2.93 -6.33 16.34
N GLY A 116 -3.24 -5.99 17.58
CA GLY A 116 -2.24 -5.45 18.52
C GLY A 116 -1.61 -6.58 19.32
N GLN A 117 -0.30 -6.55 19.53
CA GLN A 117 0.34 -7.47 20.47
C GLN A 117 -0.19 -7.20 21.89
N GLN A 118 -0.65 -8.25 22.56
CA GLN A 118 -0.85 -8.18 24.00
C GLN A 118 0.52 -8.13 24.68
N PRO A 119 0.71 -7.27 25.70
CA PRO A 119 1.90 -7.38 26.54
C PRO A 119 1.93 -8.79 27.13
N GLU A 120 3.10 -9.43 27.14
CA GLU A 120 3.29 -10.72 27.79
C GLU A 120 2.78 -10.62 29.23
N VAL A 121 1.66 -11.29 29.51
CA VAL A 121 1.23 -11.54 30.86
C VAL A 121 2.17 -12.62 31.37
N ASN A 122 3.25 -12.20 32.03
CA ASN A 122 4.09 -13.11 32.82
C ASN A 122 3.17 -13.95 33.71
N LYS A 123 3.04 -15.23 33.40
CA LYS A 123 2.36 -16.22 34.24
C LYS A 123 3.33 -16.75 35.28
#